data_AF-A0A4R3H5T9-F1
#
_entry.id   AF-A0A4R3H5T9-F1
#
_cell.length_a   1.000
_cell.length_b   1.000
_cell.length_c   1.000
_cell.angle_alpha   90.00
_cell.angle_beta   90.00
_cell.angle_gamma   90.00
#
_symmetry.space_group_name_H-M   'P 1'
#
loop_
_entity.id
_entity.type
_entity.pdbx_description
1 polymer ?
#
loop_
_entity_poly.entity_id
_entity_poly.type
_entity_poly.pdbx_seq_one_letter_code
_entity_poly.pdbx_strand_id
1 'polypeptide(L)'
;MRADRNLAKYESLEAFANGHLHALQRFGKDPASLLEVPAKPDDEKGWGELFNKLGRPETADGYKLDLDEGASDADKAFADGFKAIAHKAGLSQAQMGAAVGYLNETIQKAHQEAAEAAKAAAAECQKVLGAAWGDKKAVYETEIPKLLGDLGEKLKIEGVFDKLNAQGLGSSPELLQILAAVTDMRAEPGALPGAGAGEAGRPATPYQAQAALSALHGDPAKLKALQDRNDPLHKTVLAEREALLKQAYPAGQ
;
A
#
# COMPACT_ATOMS: atom_id res chain seq x y z
N MET A 1 -9.18 -74.57 6.04
CA MET A 1 -9.55 -73.16 6.29
C MET A 1 -8.59 -72.61 7.33
N ARG A 2 -7.82 -71.56 7.02
CA ARG A 2 -6.95 -70.91 8.02
C ARG A 2 -7.87 -70.38 9.12
N ALA A 3 -7.64 -70.79 10.37
CA ALA A 3 -8.37 -70.24 11.51
C ALA A 3 -8.15 -68.72 11.51
N ASP A 4 -9.18 -67.98 11.12
CA ASP A 4 -9.13 -66.54 11.08
C ASP A 4 -8.87 -66.05 12.51
N ARG A 5 -7.81 -65.28 12.71
CA ARG A 5 -7.33 -64.85 14.04
C ARG A 5 -8.40 -64.03 14.79
N ASN A 6 -9.39 -63.52 14.05
CA ASN A 6 -10.55 -62.84 14.60
C ASN A 6 -11.63 -63.81 15.13
N LEU A 7 -11.75 -65.01 14.57
CA LEU A 7 -12.68 -66.04 15.03
C LEU A 7 -12.15 -66.78 16.27
N ALA A 8 -10.81 -66.88 16.41
CA ALA A 8 -10.17 -67.50 17.57
C ALA A 8 -10.36 -66.74 18.90
N LYS A 9 -10.92 -65.52 18.86
CA LYS A 9 -11.21 -64.68 20.03
C LYS A 9 -12.55 -65.03 20.69
N TYR A 10 -13.39 -65.84 20.05
CA TYR A 10 -14.70 -66.22 20.55
C TYR A 10 -14.63 -67.65 21.10
N GLU A 11 -14.97 -67.80 22.38
CA GLU A 11 -14.91 -69.09 23.09
C GLU A 11 -16.03 -70.06 22.67
N SER A 12 -17.10 -69.55 22.05
CA SER A 12 -18.23 -70.34 21.56
C SER A 12 -18.96 -69.67 20.39
N LEU A 13 -19.80 -70.43 19.69
CA LEU A 13 -20.67 -69.90 18.63
C LEU A 13 -21.68 -68.88 19.17
N GLU A 14 -22.18 -69.07 20.39
CA GLU A 14 -23.04 -68.07 21.06
C GLU A 14 -22.27 -66.81 21.42
N ALA A 15 -21.00 -66.91 21.84
CA ALA A 15 -20.15 -65.75 22.07
C ALA A 15 -19.89 -64.98 20.75
N PHE A 16 -19.73 -65.69 19.62
CA PHE A 16 -19.65 -65.09 18.30
C PHE A 16 -20.97 -64.42 17.89
N ALA A 17 -22.10 -65.10 18.05
CA ALA A 17 -23.41 -64.58 17.71
C ALA A 17 -23.74 -63.32 18.51
N ASN A 18 -23.52 -63.33 19.83
CA ASN A 18 -23.68 -62.16 20.70
C ASN A 18 -22.69 -61.06 20.34
N GLY A 19 -21.42 -61.37 20.09
CA GLY A 19 -20.43 -60.39 19.65
C GLY A 19 -20.80 -59.71 18.33
N HIS A 20 -21.34 -60.47 17.37
CA HIS A 20 -21.85 -59.95 16.10
C HIS A 20 -23.11 -59.10 16.31
N LEU A 21 -24.03 -59.52 17.18
CA LEU A 21 -25.24 -58.77 17.51
C LEU A 21 -24.91 -57.44 18.20
N HIS A 22 -23.94 -57.44 19.12
CA HIS A 22 -23.40 -56.22 19.74
C HIS A 22 -22.68 -55.33 18.73
N ALA A 23 -21.94 -55.90 17.78
CA ALA A 23 -21.33 -55.14 16.69
C ALA A 23 -22.40 -54.51 15.80
N LEU A 24 -23.43 -55.25 15.40
CA LEU A 24 -24.57 -54.75 14.63
C LEU A 24 -25.36 -53.68 15.40
N GLN A 25 -25.50 -53.79 16.73
CA GLN A 25 -26.11 -52.76 17.57
C GLN A 25 -25.22 -51.52 17.70
N ARG A 26 -23.90 -51.69 17.83
CA ARG A 26 -22.93 -50.58 17.95
C ARG A 26 -22.71 -49.85 16.64
N PHE A 27 -22.67 -50.59 15.54
CA PHE A 27 -22.74 -50.09 14.17
C PHE A 27 -24.17 -49.89 13.71
N GLY A 28 -25.17 -49.95 14.62
CA GLY A 28 -26.61 -49.81 14.35
C GLY A 28 -27.03 -48.41 13.90
N LYS A 29 -26.10 -47.63 13.36
CA LYS A 29 -26.40 -46.51 12.47
C LYS A 29 -26.39 -47.06 11.06
N ASP A 30 -27.29 -46.58 10.22
CA ASP A 30 -27.33 -46.81 8.78
C ASP A 30 -25.92 -47.09 8.20
N PRO A 31 -25.66 -48.21 7.49
CA PRO A 31 -24.38 -48.46 6.84
C PRO A 31 -23.83 -47.27 6.05
N ALA A 32 -24.70 -46.38 5.55
CA ALA A 32 -24.31 -45.12 4.91
C ALA A 32 -23.55 -44.15 5.83
N SER A 33 -23.72 -44.25 7.15
CA SER A 33 -23.04 -43.46 8.18
C SER A 33 -21.65 -44.01 8.58
N LEU A 34 -21.28 -45.19 8.07
CA LEU A 34 -19.94 -45.72 8.24
C LEU A 34 -19.00 -45.07 7.24
N LEU A 35 -17.95 -44.45 7.76
CA LEU A 35 -16.85 -43.89 6.98
C LEU A 35 -15.72 -44.91 6.93
N GLU A 36 -15.38 -45.35 5.73
CA GLU A 36 -14.21 -46.18 5.50
C GLU A 36 -13.01 -45.26 5.24
N VAL A 37 -11.96 -45.43 6.03
CA VAL A 37 -10.72 -44.69 5.85
C VAL A 37 -9.83 -45.51 4.91
N PRO A 38 -9.38 -44.94 3.78
CA PRO A 38 -8.50 -45.64 2.86
C PRO A 38 -7.22 -46.10 3.55
N ALA A 39 -6.80 -47.34 3.30
CA ALA A 39 -5.63 -47.93 3.95
C ALA A 39 -4.30 -47.34 3.44
N LYS A 40 -4.31 -46.71 2.26
CA LYS A 40 -3.13 -46.11 1.64
C LYS A 40 -3.34 -44.61 1.44
N PRO A 41 -2.30 -43.79 1.69
CA PRO A 41 -2.36 -42.36 1.40
C PRO A 41 -2.64 -42.05 -0.09
N ASP A 42 -2.16 -42.90 -0.99
CA ASP A 42 -2.24 -42.66 -2.44
C ASP A 42 -3.53 -43.20 -3.09
N ASP A 43 -4.48 -43.69 -2.29
CA ASP A 43 -5.77 -44.17 -2.80
C ASP A 43 -6.72 -42.99 -3.07
N GLU A 44 -6.48 -42.28 -4.17
CA GLU A 44 -7.24 -41.09 -4.56
C GLU A 44 -8.75 -41.34 -4.63
N LYS A 45 -9.15 -42.54 -5.07
CA LYS A 45 -10.56 -42.90 -5.20
C LYS A 45 -11.20 -43.10 -3.83
N GLY A 46 -10.55 -43.86 -2.93
CA GLY A 46 -11.03 -44.06 -1.57
C GLY A 46 -11.11 -42.73 -0.79
N TRP A 47 -10.09 -41.88 -0.91
CA TRP A 47 -10.10 -40.56 -0.28
C TRP A 47 -11.19 -39.66 -0.86
N GLY A 48 -11.41 -39.72 -2.17
CA GLY A 48 -12.48 -38.98 -2.83
C GLY A 48 -13.87 -39.35 -2.32
N GLU A 49 -14.16 -40.64 -2.17
CA GLU A 49 -15.43 -41.13 -1.62
C GLU A 49 -15.62 -40.69 -0.16
N LEU A 50 -14.57 -40.77 0.66
CA LEU A 50 -14.58 -40.29 2.04
C LEU A 50 -14.85 -38.78 2.11
N PHE A 51 -14.15 -37.96 1.33
CA PHE A 51 -14.34 -36.51 1.32
C PHE A 51 -15.75 -36.12 0.84
N ASN A 52 -16.30 -36.81 -0.15
CA ASN A 52 -17.67 -36.58 -0.60
C ASN A 52 -18.68 -36.86 0.52
N LYS A 53 -18.52 -37.98 1.26
CA LYS A 53 -19.34 -38.27 2.45
C LYS A 53 -19.20 -37.22 3.56
N LEU A 54 -18.03 -36.59 3.67
CA LEU A 54 -17.75 -35.50 4.61
C LEU A 54 -18.25 -34.12 4.15
N GLY A 55 -18.91 -34.04 2.99
CA GLY A 55 -19.52 -32.81 2.48
C GLY A 55 -18.63 -31.98 1.56
N ARG A 56 -17.60 -32.60 0.94
CA ARG A 56 -16.93 -32.03 -0.22
C ARG A 56 -17.88 -32.04 -1.44
N PRO A 57 -18.02 -30.94 -2.18
CA PRO A 57 -18.73 -30.94 -3.45
C PRO A 57 -18.15 -31.92 -4.47
N GLU A 58 -18.98 -32.44 -5.38
CA GLU A 58 -18.54 -33.43 -6.39
C GLU A 58 -17.49 -32.85 -7.34
N THR A 59 -17.60 -31.56 -7.67
CA THR A 59 -16.65 -30.82 -8.51
C THR A 59 -16.19 -29.53 -7.81
N ALA A 60 -15.07 -28.97 -8.26
CA ALA A 60 -14.59 -27.68 -7.76
C ALA A 60 -15.63 -26.56 -7.95
N ASP A 61 -16.37 -26.56 -9.06
CA ASP A 61 -17.39 -25.53 -9.32
C ASP A 61 -18.62 -25.64 -8.40
N GLY A 62 -18.78 -26.78 -7.71
CA GLY A 62 -19.87 -26.99 -6.76
C GLY A 62 -19.74 -26.21 -5.46
N TYR A 63 -18.58 -25.61 -5.18
CA TYR A 63 -18.40 -24.75 -4.02
C TYR A 63 -19.15 -23.43 -4.16
N LYS A 64 -19.93 -23.10 -3.13
CA LYS A 64 -20.61 -21.81 -3.02
C LYS A 64 -19.70 -20.83 -2.31
N LEU A 65 -19.16 -19.87 -3.04
CA LEU A 65 -18.42 -18.75 -2.49
C LEU A 65 -19.23 -17.49 -2.74
N ASP A 66 -19.66 -16.84 -1.67
CA ASP A 66 -20.33 -15.54 -1.76
C ASP A 66 -19.26 -14.49 -2.05
N LEU A 67 -19.19 -14.08 -3.32
CA LEU A 67 -18.38 -12.94 -3.76
C LEU A 67 -19.28 -11.70 -3.76
N ASP A 68 -18.73 -10.57 -3.31
CA ASP A 68 -19.46 -9.29 -3.38
C ASP A 68 -19.82 -8.94 -4.84
N GLU A 69 -20.93 -8.24 -5.04
CA GLU A 69 -21.39 -7.81 -6.38
C GLU A 69 -20.37 -6.91 -7.10
N GLY A 70 -19.45 -6.28 -6.35
CA GLY A 70 -18.34 -5.47 -6.86
C GLY A 70 -17.02 -6.24 -7.06
N ALA A 71 -17.01 -7.57 -6.94
CA ALA A 71 -15.78 -8.37 -7.05
C ALA A 71 -15.08 -8.16 -8.39
N SER A 72 -13.79 -7.83 -8.32
CA SER A 72 -12.95 -7.64 -9.50
C SER A 72 -12.70 -8.96 -10.22
N ASP A 73 -12.20 -8.91 -11.45
CA ASP A 73 -11.82 -10.12 -12.18
C ASP A 73 -10.67 -10.88 -11.50
N ALA A 74 -9.82 -10.17 -10.74
CA ALA A 74 -8.80 -10.79 -9.90
C ALA A 74 -9.42 -11.58 -8.74
N ASP A 75 -10.47 -11.06 -8.11
CA ASP A 75 -11.18 -11.74 -7.01
C ASP A 75 -11.88 -13.01 -7.51
N LYS A 76 -12.48 -12.95 -8.71
CA LYS A 76 -13.07 -14.14 -9.36
C LYS A 76 -12.00 -15.19 -9.69
N ALA A 77 -10.87 -14.77 -10.26
CA ALA A 77 -9.76 -15.67 -10.56
C ALA A 77 -9.18 -16.33 -9.29
N PHE A 78 -9.07 -15.56 -8.21
CA PHE A 78 -8.68 -16.09 -6.90
C PHE A 78 -9.70 -17.11 -6.38
N ALA A 79 -10.99 -16.79 -6.45
CA ALA A 79 -12.06 -17.68 -6.01
C ALA A 79 -12.04 -19.01 -6.76
N ASP A 80 -11.90 -18.98 -8.09
CA ASP A 80 -11.85 -20.19 -8.91
C ASP A 80 -10.58 -21.03 -8.65
N GLY A 81 -9.43 -20.38 -8.46
CA GLY A 81 -8.22 -21.05 -8.01
C GLY A 81 -8.37 -21.71 -6.63
N PHE A 82 -9.05 -21.02 -5.71
CA PHE A 82 -9.31 -21.54 -4.37
C PHE A 82 -10.26 -22.73 -4.38
N LYS A 83 -11.31 -22.71 -5.21
CA LYS A 83 -12.20 -23.87 -5.43
C LYS A 83 -11.45 -25.10 -5.90
N ALA A 84 -10.53 -24.95 -6.86
CA ALA A 84 -9.73 -26.06 -7.37
C ALA A 84 -8.83 -26.68 -6.28
N ILE A 85 -8.18 -25.84 -5.46
CA ILE A 85 -7.34 -26.29 -4.35
C ILE A 85 -8.17 -26.97 -3.27
N ALA A 86 -9.31 -26.39 -2.89
CA ALA A 86 -10.21 -26.94 -1.88
C ALA A 86 -10.73 -28.32 -2.27
N HIS A 87 -11.13 -28.51 -3.53
CA HIS A 87 -11.61 -29.81 -4.03
C HIS A 87 -10.52 -30.88 -3.96
N LYS A 88 -9.31 -30.53 -4.42
CA LYS A 88 -8.13 -31.41 -4.36
C LYS A 88 -7.74 -31.75 -2.92
N ALA A 89 -7.84 -30.79 -2.00
CA ALA A 89 -7.51 -30.96 -0.59
C ALA A 89 -8.62 -31.63 0.23
N GLY A 90 -9.78 -31.92 -0.37
CA GLY A 90 -10.83 -32.66 0.32
C GLY A 90 -11.76 -31.81 1.18
N LEU A 91 -11.72 -30.48 1.09
CA LEU A 91 -12.43 -29.60 2.03
C LEU A 91 -13.95 -29.71 1.86
N SER A 92 -14.66 -29.78 2.96
CA SER A 92 -16.12 -29.62 2.93
C SER A 92 -16.52 -28.18 2.62
N GLN A 93 -17.74 -27.96 2.15
CA GLN A 93 -18.30 -26.61 1.95
C GLN A 93 -18.20 -25.75 3.22
N ALA A 94 -18.45 -26.34 4.39
CA ALA A 94 -18.39 -25.63 5.67
C ALA A 94 -16.96 -25.23 6.06
N GLN A 95 -15.97 -26.12 5.81
CA GLN A 95 -14.55 -25.83 6.06
C GLN A 95 -14.05 -24.73 5.13
N MET A 96 -14.45 -24.77 3.86
CA MET A 96 -14.13 -23.72 2.91
C MET A 96 -14.72 -22.38 3.33
N GLY A 97 -16.00 -22.36 3.71
CA GLY A 97 -16.67 -21.14 4.19
C GLY A 97 -15.99 -20.54 5.42
N ALA A 98 -15.57 -21.37 6.39
CA ALA A 98 -14.83 -20.90 7.56
C ALA A 98 -13.45 -20.31 7.19
N ALA A 99 -12.72 -20.94 6.26
CA ALA A 99 -11.43 -20.44 5.81
C ALA A 99 -11.55 -19.09 5.08
N VAL A 100 -12.54 -18.96 4.19
CA VAL A 100 -12.81 -17.72 3.46
C VAL A 100 -13.32 -16.62 4.41
N GLY A 101 -14.19 -16.97 5.36
CA GLY A 101 -14.64 -16.04 6.40
C GLY A 101 -13.47 -15.45 7.19
N TYR A 102 -12.56 -16.30 7.66
CA TYR A 102 -11.36 -15.85 8.37
C TYR A 102 -10.45 -14.95 7.51
N LEU A 103 -10.25 -15.31 6.23
CA LEU A 103 -9.47 -14.49 5.30
C LEU A 103 -10.11 -13.12 5.10
N ASN A 104 -11.42 -13.07 4.87
CA ASN A 104 -12.17 -11.83 4.69
C ASN A 104 -12.10 -10.95 5.95
N GLU A 105 -12.32 -11.54 7.13
CA GLU A 105 -12.18 -10.83 8.42
C GLU A 105 -10.77 -10.28 8.61
N THR A 106 -9.74 -11.06 8.28
CA THR A 106 -8.34 -10.65 8.41
C THR A 106 -8.01 -9.50 7.47
N ILE A 107 -8.45 -9.58 6.21
CA ILE A 107 -8.27 -8.52 5.21
C ILE A 107 -9.00 -7.25 5.64
N GLN A 108 -10.26 -7.36 6.09
CA GLN A 108 -11.04 -6.23 6.60
C GLN A 108 -10.36 -5.57 7.81
N LYS A 109 -9.87 -6.37 8.77
CA LYS A 109 -9.12 -5.86 9.92
C LYS A 109 -7.84 -5.14 9.51
N ALA A 110 -7.08 -5.71 8.57
CA ALA A 110 -5.87 -5.07 8.04
C ALA A 110 -6.18 -3.73 7.35
N HIS A 111 -7.28 -3.64 6.59
CA HIS A 111 -7.72 -2.39 5.98
C HIS A 111 -8.14 -1.36 7.03
N GLN A 112 -8.86 -1.77 8.07
CA GLN A 112 -9.24 -0.88 9.18
C GLN A 112 -8.01 -0.36 9.92
N GLU A 113 -7.07 -1.23 10.29
CA GLU A 113 -5.82 -0.85 10.94
C GLU A 113 -4.98 0.09 10.07
N ALA A 114 -4.88 -0.17 8.77
CA ALA A 114 -4.19 0.72 7.82
C ALA A 114 -4.88 2.10 7.72
N ALA A 115 -6.22 2.14 7.70
CA ALA A 115 -6.98 3.38 7.68
C ALA A 115 -6.80 4.18 8.98
N GLU A 116 -6.82 3.52 10.13
CA GLU A 116 -6.55 4.15 11.43
C GLU A 116 -5.12 4.68 11.52
N ALA A 117 -4.14 3.89 11.07
CA ALA A 117 -2.73 4.30 11.02
C ALA A 117 -2.53 5.51 10.10
N ALA A 118 -3.17 5.52 8.92
CA ALA A 118 -3.13 6.67 8.01
C ALA A 118 -3.75 7.93 8.64
N LYS A 119 -4.89 7.77 9.34
CA LYS A 119 -5.54 8.88 10.05
C LYS A 119 -4.68 9.43 11.19
N ALA A 120 -4.04 8.54 11.96
CA ALA A 120 -3.11 8.92 13.03
C ALA A 120 -1.87 9.63 12.47
N ALA A 121 -1.29 9.13 11.38
CA ALA A 121 -0.16 9.76 10.69
C ALA A 121 -0.52 11.15 10.17
N ALA A 122 -1.69 11.30 9.54
CA ALA A 122 -2.17 12.61 9.08
C ALA A 122 -2.40 13.59 10.24
N ALA A 123 -2.97 13.13 11.36
CA ALA A 123 -3.18 13.97 12.55
C ALA A 123 -1.85 14.42 13.18
N GLU A 124 -0.88 13.53 13.32
CA GLU A 124 0.44 13.89 13.84
C GLU A 124 1.17 14.84 12.87
N CYS A 125 1.04 14.60 11.57
CA CYS A 125 1.58 15.49 10.55
C CYS A 125 1.00 16.90 10.64
N GLN A 126 -0.33 17.04 10.77
CA GLN A 126 -0.97 18.34 10.97
C GLN A 126 -0.50 19.05 12.25
N LYS A 127 -0.24 18.29 13.33
CA LYS A 127 0.28 18.85 14.59
C LYS A 127 1.71 19.34 14.44
N VAL A 128 2.60 18.54 13.87
CA VAL A 128 4.01 18.89 13.65
C VAL A 128 4.13 20.08 12.71
N LEU A 129 3.41 20.06 11.58
CA LEU A 129 3.42 21.14 10.60
C LEU A 129 2.71 22.38 11.10
N GLY A 130 1.61 22.26 11.86
CA GLY A 130 0.96 23.40 12.48
C GLY A 130 1.90 24.17 13.41
N ALA A 131 2.70 23.47 14.21
CA ALA A 131 3.72 24.08 15.05
C ALA A 131 4.89 24.67 14.23
N ALA A 132 5.34 23.98 13.19
CA ALA A 132 6.49 24.39 12.38
C ALA A 132 6.18 25.56 11.43
N TRP A 133 4.97 25.60 10.87
CA TRP A 133 4.58 26.57 9.84
C TRP A 133 4.05 27.87 10.43
N GLY A 134 3.43 27.82 11.62
CA GLY A 134 2.86 29.01 12.26
C GLY A 134 1.96 29.81 11.31
N ASP A 135 2.25 31.10 11.16
CA ASP A 135 1.49 32.03 10.32
C ASP A 135 1.57 31.70 8.81
N LYS A 136 2.60 30.96 8.37
CA LYS A 136 2.76 30.57 6.96
C LYS A 136 1.91 29.36 6.57
N LYS A 137 1.17 28.75 7.50
CA LYS A 137 0.36 27.56 7.23
C LYS A 137 -0.55 27.71 6.01
N ALA A 138 -1.33 28.80 5.94
CA ALA A 138 -2.26 29.04 4.84
C ALA A 138 -1.53 29.22 3.48
N VAL A 139 -0.31 29.76 3.51
CA VAL A 139 0.54 29.89 2.32
C VAL A 139 1.00 28.52 1.86
N TYR A 140 1.56 27.70 2.74
CA TYR A 140 2.07 26.37 2.38
C TYR A 140 0.96 25.41 1.92
N GLU A 141 -0.21 25.47 2.54
CA GLU A 141 -1.40 24.72 2.10
C GLU A 141 -1.84 25.05 0.67
N THR A 142 -1.49 26.25 0.18
CA THR A 142 -1.82 26.70 -1.17
C THR A 142 -0.66 26.47 -2.15
N GLU A 143 0.57 26.75 -1.75
CA GLU A 143 1.72 26.81 -2.65
C GLU A 143 2.43 25.45 -2.82
N ILE A 144 2.38 24.55 -1.82
CA ILE A 144 2.95 23.19 -1.96
C ILE A 144 2.20 22.37 -3.02
N PRO A 145 0.85 22.34 -3.06
CA PRO A 145 0.12 21.66 -4.12
C PRO A 145 0.44 22.21 -5.52
N LYS A 146 0.57 23.54 -5.65
CA LYS A 146 0.98 24.18 -6.92
C LYS A 146 2.39 23.76 -7.33
N LEU A 147 3.35 23.78 -6.40
CA LEU A 147 4.70 23.29 -6.64
C LEU A 147 4.71 21.84 -7.15
N LEU A 148 3.94 20.95 -6.51
CA LEU A 148 3.84 19.55 -6.94
C LEU A 148 3.16 19.41 -8.30
N GLY A 149 2.17 20.25 -8.61
CA GLY A 149 1.54 20.33 -9.93
C GLY A 149 2.55 20.72 -11.02
N ASP A 150 3.27 21.82 -10.81
CA ASP A 150 4.29 22.32 -11.76
C ASP A 150 5.42 21.30 -11.98
N LEU A 151 5.86 20.63 -10.91
CA LEU A 151 6.84 19.55 -11.00
C LEU A 151 6.29 18.35 -11.75
N GLY A 152 5.02 17.98 -11.52
CA GLY A 152 4.33 16.93 -12.25
C GLY A 152 4.27 17.20 -13.75
N GLU A 153 3.90 18.41 -14.16
CA GLU A 153 3.89 18.82 -15.57
C GLU A 153 5.29 18.74 -16.18
N LYS A 154 6.30 19.29 -15.51
CA LYS A 154 7.69 19.29 -15.98
C LYS A 154 8.27 17.89 -16.13
N LEU A 155 7.95 17.00 -15.20
CA LEU A 155 8.41 15.61 -15.18
C LEU A 155 7.51 14.66 -15.97
N LYS A 156 6.38 15.16 -16.50
CA LYS A 156 5.33 14.35 -17.17
C LYS A 156 4.80 13.23 -16.27
N ILE A 157 4.62 13.55 -14.99
CA ILE A 157 4.02 12.66 -13.99
C ILE A 157 2.63 13.20 -13.66
N GLU A 158 1.60 12.49 -14.10
CA GLU A 158 0.22 12.83 -13.75
C GLU A 158 -0.08 12.44 -12.30
N GLY A 159 -0.83 13.30 -11.60
CA GLY A 159 -1.32 13.02 -10.24
C GLY A 159 -0.21 12.79 -9.21
N VAL A 160 0.87 13.58 -9.24
CA VAL A 160 2.00 13.45 -8.28
C VAL A 160 1.51 13.42 -6.84
N PHE A 161 0.57 14.31 -6.48
CA PHE A 161 0.03 14.38 -5.13
C PHE A 161 -0.72 13.09 -4.75
N ASP A 162 -1.58 12.58 -5.64
CA ASP A 162 -2.32 11.34 -5.40
C ASP A 162 -1.38 10.13 -5.30
N LYS A 163 -0.32 10.08 -6.12
CA LYS A 163 0.71 9.03 -6.04
C LYS A 163 1.49 9.08 -4.73
N LEU A 164 1.85 10.27 -4.26
CA LEU A 164 2.50 10.45 -2.95
C LEU A 164 1.57 10.03 -1.81
N ASN A 165 0.28 10.39 -1.87
CA ASN A 165 -0.71 9.95 -0.88
C ASN A 165 -0.91 8.44 -0.90
N ALA A 166 -1.00 7.82 -2.08
CA ALA A 166 -1.14 6.37 -2.23
C ALA A 166 0.04 5.58 -1.63
N GLN A 167 1.23 6.18 -1.61
CA GLN A 167 2.43 5.62 -0.98
C GLN A 167 2.58 6.02 0.50
N GLY A 168 1.62 6.76 1.08
CA GLY A 168 1.68 7.28 2.44
C GLY A 168 2.65 8.45 2.65
N LEU A 169 3.32 8.92 1.58
CA LEU A 169 4.31 10.00 1.64
C LEU A 169 3.68 11.38 1.71
N GLY A 170 2.45 11.56 1.21
CA GLY A 170 1.76 12.85 1.26
C GLY A 170 1.39 13.31 2.67
N SER A 171 1.52 12.44 3.68
CA SER A 171 1.40 12.79 5.10
C SER A 171 2.73 12.74 5.86
N SER A 172 3.88 12.65 5.19
CA SER A 172 5.19 12.73 5.85
C SER A 172 5.50 14.18 6.26
N PRO A 173 5.71 14.45 7.57
CA PRO A 173 6.09 15.78 8.04
C PRO A 173 7.41 16.25 7.44
N GLU A 174 8.39 15.36 7.29
CA GLU A 174 9.71 15.66 6.75
C GLU A 174 9.62 16.09 5.29
N LEU A 175 8.86 15.33 4.47
CA LEU A 175 8.68 15.67 3.06
C LEU A 175 7.95 17.01 2.91
N LEU A 176 6.91 17.25 3.70
CA LEU A 176 6.16 18.50 3.66
C LEU A 176 6.98 19.70 4.16
N GLN A 177 7.89 19.51 5.11
CA GLN A 177 8.85 20.54 5.51
C GLN A 177 9.87 20.84 4.41
N ILE A 178 10.37 19.83 3.69
CA ILE A 178 11.25 20.03 2.53
C ILE A 178 10.50 20.82 1.44
N LEU A 179 9.26 20.44 1.12
CA LEU A 179 8.45 21.13 0.14
C LEU A 179 8.13 22.58 0.55
N ALA A 180 7.88 22.81 1.84
CA ALA A 180 7.72 24.16 2.39
C ALA A 180 9.00 25.00 2.21
N ALA A 181 10.18 24.44 2.47
CA ALA A 181 11.46 25.12 2.26
C ALA A 181 11.70 25.43 0.77
N VAL A 182 11.37 24.51 -0.14
CA VAL A 182 11.44 24.75 -1.59
C VAL A 182 10.47 25.85 -2.03
N THR A 183 9.28 25.89 -1.42
CA THR A 183 8.28 26.93 -1.66
C THR A 183 8.81 28.31 -1.23
N ASP A 184 9.42 28.39 -0.05
CA ASP A 184 10.08 29.61 0.42
C ASP A 184 11.24 30.04 -0.51
N MET A 185 12.00 29.09 -1.05
CA MET A 185 13.09 29.40 -2.00
C MET A 185 12.58 29.91 -3.35
N ARG A 186 11.40 29.47 -3.78
CA ARG A 186 10.75 29.89 -5.04
C ARG A 186 10.08 31.25 -4.91
N ALA A 187 9.54 31.58 -3.74
CA ALA A 187 8.99 32.89 -3.49
C ALA A 187 10.10 33.94 -3.64
N GLU A 188 9.88 34.94 -4.49
CA GLU A 188 10.80 36.09 -4.59
C GLU A 188 10.96 36.77 -3.22
N PRO A 189 12.07 37.49 -2.95
CA PRO A 189 12.23 38.23 -1.70
C PRO A 189 11.03 39.15 -1.45
N GLY A 190 10.20 38.82 -0.45
CA GLY A 190 9.01 39.58 -0.07
C GLY A 190 7.67 39.14 -0.69
N ALA A 191 7.62 38.06 -1.48
CA ALA A 191 6.38 37.60 -2.12
C ALA A 191 5.40 36.86 -1.19
N LEU A 192 5.81 36.48 0.03
CA LEU A 192 4.94 35.82 1.00
C LEU A 192 4.48 36.79 2.11
N PRO A 193 3.17 36.98 2.32
CA PRO A 193 2.66 37.73 3.45
C PRO A 193 3.12 37.08 4.76
N GLY A 194 3.80 37.83 5.63
CA GLY A 194 4.35 37.30 6.89
C GLY A 194 5.82 36.86 6.82
N ALA A 195 6.47 36.96 5.65
CA ALA A 195 7.93 37.05 5.59
C ALA A 195 8.35 38.42 6.17
N GLY A 196 8.36 38.52 7.50
CA GLY A 196 8.70 39.72 8.23
C GLY A 196 10.04 40.28 7.78
N ALA A 197 10.19 41.59 7.96
CA ALA A 197 11.35 42.43 7.64
C ALA A 197 12.67 42.06 8.36
N GLY A 198 12.94 40.76 8.57
CA GLY A 198 14.14 40.20 9.20
C GLY A 198 15.08 39.46 8.25
N GLU A 199 14.76 39.36 6.95
CA GLU A 199 15.56 38.58 5.98
C GLU A 199 16.51 39.43 5.10
N ALA A 200 16.82 40.67 5.52
CA ALA A 200 17.82 41.53 4.86
C ALA A 200 19.29 41.08 5.05
N GLY A 201 19.54 39.80 5.39
CA GLY A 201 20.86 39.31 5.76
C GLY A 201 21.17 37.85 5.43
N ARG A 202 20.27 37.10 4.78
CA ARG A 202 20.60 35.76 4.28
C ARG A 202 21.20 35.87 2.87
N PRO A 203 22.41 35.33 2.63
CA PRO A 203 22.97 35.32 1.28
C PRO A 203 22.02 34.52 0.37
N ALA A 204 21.75 35.07 -0.82
CA ALA A 204 20.90 34.43 -1.82
C ALA A 204 21.40 33.01 -2.12
N THR A 205 20.46 32.06 -2.28
CA THR A 205 20.82 30.69 -2.67
C THR A 205 21.41 30.68 -4.09
N PRO A 206 22.24 29.68 -4.47
CA PRO A 206 22.82 29.62 -5.81
C PRO A 206 21.79 29.69 -6.93
N TYR A 207 20.63 29.06 -6.74
CA TYR A 207 19.50 29.12 -7.68
C TYR A 207 18.92 30.55 -7.80
N GLN A 208 18.71 31.24 -6.68
CA GLN A 208 18.21 32.62 -6.69
C GLN A 208 19.21 33.58 -7.35
N ALA A 209 20.51 33.37 -7.13
CA ALA A 209 21.55 34.14 -7.78
C ALA A 209 21.62 33.89 -9.30
N GLN A 210 21.37 32.66 -9.76
CA GLN A 210 21.23 32.33 -11.20
C GLN A 210 20.00 32.98 -11.83
N ALA A 211 18.86 33.00 -11.12
CA ALA A 211 17.65 33.67 -11.58
C ALA A 211 17.83 35.19 -11.67
N ALA A 212 18.42 35.82 -10.65
CA ALA A 212 18.74 37.24 -10.65
C ALA A 212 19.77 37.61 -11.74
N LEU A 213 20.75 36.75 -12.02
CA LEU A 213 21.67 36.92 -13.14
C LEU A 213 20.93 36.90 -14.49
N SER A 214 19.96 35.99 -14.62
CA SER A 214 19.13 35.89 -15.82
C SER A 214 18.24 37.13 -16.00
N ALA A 215 17.66 37.64 -14.92
CA ALA A 215 16.89 38.88 -14.94
C ALA A 215 17.75 40.12 -15.27
N LEU A 216 18.97 40.20 -14.71
CA LEU A 216 19.93 41.26 -15.03
C LEU A 216 20.32 41.24 -16.51
N HIS A 217 20.52 40.04 -17.09
CA HIS A 217 20.77 39.88 -18.52
C HIS A 217 19.50 40.05 -19.38
N GLY A 218 18.30 40.01 -18.81
CA GLY A 218 17.04 40.27 -19.51
C GLY A 218 16.68 41.76 -19.57
N ASP A 219 17.27 42.59 -18.71
CA ASP A 219 17.03 44.03 -18.65
C ASP A 219 17.88 44.78 -19.71
N PRO A 220 17.26 45.40 -20.74
CA PRO A 220 17.99 46.09 -21.80
C PRO A 220 18.83 47.28 -21.31
N ALA A 221 18.41 47.95 -20.24
CA ALA A 221 19.13 49.09 -19.69
C ALA A 221 20.38 48.64 -18.93
N LYS A 222 20.26 47.57 -18.12
CA LYS A 222 21.40 46.98 -17.42
C LYS A 222 22.37 46.31 -18.38
N LEU A 223 21.89 45.64 -19.44
CA LEU A 223 22.74 45.09 -20.49
C LEU A 223 23.54 46.18 -21.22
N LYS A 224 22.89 47.29 -21.58
CA LYS A 224 23.56 48.42 -22.21
C LYS A 224 24.63 49.02 -21.28
N ALA A 225 24.29 49.21 -20.00
CA ALA A 225 25.24 49.70 -19.00
C ALA A 225 26.42 48.74 -18.79
N LEU A 226 26.24 47.42 -18.90
CA LEU A 226 27.34 46.45 -18.85
C LEU A 226 28.26 46.53 -20.06
N GLN A 227 27.73 46.84 -21.24
CA GLN A 227 28.48 46.87 -22.50
C GLN A 227 29.19 48.20 -22.75
N ASP A 228 28.64 49.31 -22.26
CA ASP A 228 29.23 50.64 -22.39
C ASP A 228 30.02 51.02 -21.13
N ARG A 229 31.35 51.04 -21.26
CA ARG A 229 32.28 51.39 -20.17
C ARG A 229 32.12 52.84 -19.68
N ASN A 230 31.52 53.71 -20.49
CA ASN A 230 31.30 55.11 -20.18
C ASN A 230 29.90 55.36 -19.59
N ASP A 231 29.05 54.34 -19.48
CA ASP A 231 27.75 54.47 -18.83
C ASP A 231 27.93 54.76 -17.33
N PRO A 232 27.22 55.76 -16.77
CA PRO A 232 27.29 56.07 -15.33
C PRO A 232 26.98 54.87 -14.41
N LEU A 233 26.17 53.92 -14.89
CA LEU A 233 25.77 52.72 -14.17
C LEU A 233 26.67 51.51 -14.44
N HIS A 234 27.68 51.63 -15.32
CA HIS A 234 28.55 50.52 -15.70
C HIS A 234 29.19 49.84 -14.48
N LYS A 235 29.81 50.62 -13.61
CA LYS A 235 30.51 50.09 -12.42
C LYS A 235 29.56 49.43 -11.43
N THR A 236 28.37 49.99 -11.25
CA THR A 236 27.39 49.47 -10.30
C THR A 236 26.77 48.16 -10.79
N VAL A 237 26.41 48.09 -12.08
CA VAL A 237 25.83 46.87 -12.66
C VAL A 237 26.88 45.77 -12.81
N LEU A 238 28.14 46.12 -13.08
CA LEU A 238 29.25 45.16 -13.10
C LEU A 238 29.48 44.54 -11.72
N ALA A 239 29.49 45.35 -10.65
CA ALA A 239 29.62 44.85 -9.28
C ALA A 239 28.43 43.99 -8.86
N GLU A 240 27.20 44.38 -9.24
CA GLU A 240 25.98 43.58 -9.03
C GLU A 240 26.10 42.21 -9.72
N ARG A 241 26.52 42.19 -10.99
CA ARG A 241 26.75 40.95 -11.75
C ARG A 241 27.83 40.05 -11.15
N GLU A 242 28.95 40.62 -10.71
CA GLU A 242 30.04 39.85 -10.09
C GLU A 242 29.62 39.24 -8.75
N ALA A 243 28.84 39.97 -7.94
CA ALA A 243 28.28 39.45 -6.70
C ALA A 243 27.32 38.29 -6.97
N LEU A 244 26.43 38.45 -7.96
CA LEU A 244 25.51 37.40 -8.39
C LEU A 244 26.24 36.18 -8.95
N LEU A 245 27.30 36.35 -9.74
CA LEU A 245 28.10 35.23 -10.25
C LEU A 245 28.79 34.43 -9.13
N LYS A 246 29.34 35.11 -8.12
CA LYS A 246 29.96 34.45 -6.96
C LYS A 246 28.94 33.67 -6.12
N GLN A 247 27.72 34.19 -6.00
CA GLN A 247 26.63 33.52 -5.28
C GLN A 247 26.01 32.38 -6.10
N ALA A 248 25.92 32.54 -7.42
CA ALA A 248 25.40 31.54 -8.36
C ALA A 248 26.32 30.34 -8.52
N TYR A 249 27.64 30.57 -8.39
CA TYR A 249 28.70 29.57 -8.56
C TYR A 249 29.76 29.71 -7.45
N PRO A 250 29.43 29.37 -6.19
CA PRO A 250 30.43 29.34 -5.13
C PRO A 250 31.48 28.27 -5.46
N ALA A 251 32.76 28.60 -5.33
CA ALA A 251 33.84 27.68 -5.67
C ALA A 251 33.79 26.44 -4.77
N GLY A 252 33.34 25.31 -5.32
CA GLY A 252 33.34 24.00 -4.67
C GLY A 252 31.99 23.27 -4.67
N GLN A 253 31.59 22.76 -5.83
CA GLN A 253 30.88 21.47 -6.02
C GLN A 253 31.20 20.93 -7.42
#